data_AF-A0A2E8N771-F1
#
_entry.id   AF-A0A2E8N771-F1
#
_cell.length_a   1.000
_cell.length_b   1.000
_cell.length_c   1.000
_cell.angle_alpha   90.00
_cell.angle_beta   90.00
_cell.angle_gamma   90.00
#
_symmetry.space_group_name_H-M   'P 1'
#
loop_
_entity.id
_entity.type
_entity.pdbx_description
1 polymer ?
#
loop_
_entity_poly.entity_id
_entity_poly.type
_entity_poly.pdbx_seq_one_letter_code
_entity_poly.pdbx_strand_id
1 'polypeptide(L)'
;MIGVSTIEPDDLEYANQVAAEWGIAGFPNIADDGGVYIGFGVFGNPATAAISAGGSVVVHAGDIDQDGALQLLEKARSRDA
;
A
#
# COMPACT_ATOMS: atom_id res chain seq x y z
N MET A 1 -5.84 -6.45 1.53
CA MET A 1 -4.62 -5.61 1.64
C MET A 1 -3.69 -6.02 0.51
N ILE A 2 -2.92 -5.10 -0.04
CA ILE A 2 -1.86 -5.37 -1.02
C ILE A 2 -0.63 -4.62 -0.52
N GLY A 3 0.51 -5.29 -0.46
CA GLY A 3 1.79 -4.66 -0.16
C GLY A 3 2.42 -4.12 -1.44
N VAL A 4 3.15 -3.02 -1.35
CA VAL A 4 3.91 -2.47 -2.47
C VAL A 4 5.30 -2.10 -1.96
N SER A 5 6.31 -2.75 -2.50
CA SER A 5 7.71 -2.61 -2.10
C SER A 5 8.54 -2.11 -3.27
N THR A 6 9.58 -1.31 -2.99
CA THR A 6 10.52 -0.82 -4.01
C THR A 6 11.64 -1.82 -4.28
N ILE A 7 11.30 -3.11 -4.32
CA ILE A 7 12.25 -4.18 -4.63
C ILE A 7 12.30 -4.32 -6.15
N GLU A 8 13.50 -4.45 -6.70
CA GLU A 8 13.67 -4.59 -8.14
C GLU A 8 12.92 -5.84 -8.66
N PRO A 9 12.25 -5.77 -9.82
CA PRO A 9 11.51 -6.90 -10.38
C PRO A 9 12.35 -8.16 -10.60
N ASP A 10 13.67 -8.03 -10.68
CA ASP A 10 14.60 -9.16 -10.87
C ASP A 10 14.98 -9.85 -9.53
N ASP A 11 14.61 -9.26 -8.38
CA ASP A 11 14.93 -9.73 -7.03
C ASP A 11 13.72 -10.33 -6.28
N LEU A 12 12.83 -11.03 -7.00
CA LEU A 12 11.60 -11.59 -6.41
C LEU A 12 11.85 -12.60 -5.28
N GLU A 13 12.98 -13.32 -5.30
CA GLU A 13 13.34 -14.23 -4.20
C GLU A 13 13.57 -13.45 -2.90
N TYR A 14 14.31 -12.34 -2.99
CA TYR A 14 14.52 -11.43 -1.87
C TYR A 14 13.20 -10.81 -1.39
N ALA A 15 12.34 -10.37 -2.31
CA ALA A 15 11.01 -9.85 -1.97
C ALA A 15 10.16 -10.86 -1.18
N ASN A 16 10.18 -12.13 -1.58
CA ASN A 16 9.47 -13.19 -0.87
C ASN A 16 10.05 -13.46 0.51
N GLN A 17 11.38 -13.44 0.66
CA GLN A 17 12.06 -13.60 1.95
C GLN A 17 11.66 -12.46 2.91
N VAL A 18 11.77 -11.21 2.46
CA VAL A 18 11.38 -10.03 3.26
C VAL A 18 9.91 -10.10 3.65
N ALA A 19 9.02 -10.46 2.72
CA ALA A 19 7.60 -10.58 3.01
C ALA A 19 7.30 -11.64 4.08
N ALA A 20 8.03 -12.76 4.07
CA ALA A 20 7.91 -13.81 5.09
C ALA A 20 8.48 -13.34 6.45
N GLU A 21 9.66 -12.73 6.47
CA GLU A 21 10.32 -12.22 7.67
C GLU A 21 9.46 -11.17 8.40
N TRP A 22 8.79 -10.30 7.65
CA TRP A 22 7.96 -9.24 8.19
C TRP A 22 6.51 -9.69 8.48
N GLY A 23 6.19 -10.96 8.24
CA GLY A 23 4.85 -11.52 8.49
C GLY A 23 3.76 -10.99 7.55
N ILE A 24 4.13 -10.46 6.38
CA ILE A 24 3.22 -9.86 5.39
C ILE A 24 2.95 -10.77 4.18
N ALA A 25 3.37 -12.04 4.24
CA ALA A 25 3.11 -13.04 3.19
C ALA A 25 1.63 -13.48 3.08
N GLY A 26 0.75 -13.01 3.98
CA GLY A 26 -0.68 -13.32 3.98
C GLY A 26 -1.50 -12.58 2.91
N PHE A 27 -0.86 -11.70 2.12
CA PHE A 27 -1.51 -10.95 1.05
C PHE A 27 -0.54 -10.70 -0.12
N PRO A 28 -1.04 -10.40 -1.33
CA PRO A 28 -0.19 -10.11 -2.48
C PRO A 28 0.76 -8.93 -2.21
N ASN A 29 2.02 -9.06 -2.62
CA ASN A 29 3.02 -7.99 -2.57
C ASN A 29 3.49 -7.69 -3.99
N ILE A 30 3.47 -6.42 -4.38
CA ILE A 30 3.93 -5.94 -5.67
C ILE A 30 5.36 -5.43 -5.49
N ALA A 31 6.30 -6.00 -6.25
CA ALA A 31 7.62 -5.43 -6.48
C ALA A 31 7.46 -4.29 -7.50
N ASP A 32 7.42 -3.05 -7.02
CA ASP A 32 7.11 -1.86 -7.81
C ASP A 32 8.39 -1.24 -8.38
N ASP A 33 8.39 -1.01 -9.70
CA ASP A 33 9.43 -0.27 -10.43
C ASP A 33 9.23 1.25 -10.37
N GLY A 34 8.23 1.70 -9.59
CA GLY A 34 7.83 3.08 -9.38
C GLY A 34 6.51 3.45 -10.04
N GLY A 35 5.99 2.62 -10.95
CA GLY A 35 4.72 2.87 -11.63
C GLY A 35 3.53 2.94 -10.67
N VAL A 36 3.46 2.04 -9.69
CA VAL A 36 2.39 2.05 -8.68
C VAL A 36 2.54 3.26 -7.76
N TYR A 37 3.75 3.54 -7.25
CA TYR A 37 3.98 4.68 -6.37
C TYR A 37 3.59 6.00 -7.04
N ILE A 38 3.99 6.23 -8.30
CA ILE A 38 3.61 7.42 -9.07
C ILE A 38 2.08 7.48 -9.26
N GLY A 39 1.44 6.36 -9.59
CA GLY A 39 -0.01 6.28 -9.78
C GLY A 39 -0.81 6.67 -8.55
N PHE A 40 -0.27 6.41 -7.35
CA PHE A 40 -0.87 6.79 -6.07
C PHE A 40 -0.28 8.09 -5.48
N GLY A 41 0.64 8.76 -6.16
CA GLY A 41 1.28 9.98 -5.65
C GLY A 41 2.13 9.76 -4.40
N VAL A 42 2.74 8.57 -4.26
CA VAL A 42 3.63 8.21 -3.16
C VAL A 42 5.06 8.60 -3.52
N PHE A 43 5.63 9.54 -2.76
CA PHE A 43 7.01 10.03 -2.96
C PHE A 43 7.98 9.57 -1.87
N GLY A 44 7.49 8.83 -0.88
CA GLY A 44 8.28 8.29 0.22
C GLY A 44 7.50 7.28 1.01
N ASN A 45 8.21 6.32 1.61
CA ASN A 45 7.68 5.30 2.49
C ASN A 45 7.94 5.65 3.97
N PRO A 46 7.09 5.17 4.91
CA PRO A 46 5.88 4.41 4.66
C PRO A 46 4.73 5.29 4.10
N ALA A 47 3.81 4.65 3.39
CA ALA A 47 2.59 5.27 2.89
C ALA A 47 1.47 4.23 2.86
N THR A 48 0.21 4.68 2.91
CA THR A 48 -0.96 3.81 2.85
C THR A 48 -2.03 4.44 1.98
N ALA A 49 -2.62 3.64 1.09
CA ALA A 49 -3.77 4.05 0.29
C ALA A 49 -5.02 3.24 0.69
N ALA A 50 -6.14 3.93 0.84
CA ALA A 50 -7.46 3.33 0.97
C ALA A 50 -8.24 3.54 -0.33
N ILE A 51 -8.83 2.46 -0.84
CA ILE A 51 -9.66 2.46 -2.03
C ILE A 51 -11.05 1.96 -1.61
N SER A 52 -12.09 2.74 -1.87
CA SER A 52 -13.47 2.36 -1.58
C SER A 52 -14.05 1.42 -2.65
N ALA A 53 -15.24 0.89 -2.39
CA ALA A 53 -15.95 0.06 -3.37
C ALA A 53 -16.42 0.88 -4.60
N GLY A 54 -16.66 2.18 -4.45
CA GLY A 54 -16.94 3.09 -5.58
C GLY A 54 -15.70 3.54 -6.34
N GLY A 55 -14.50 3.14 -5.92
CA GLY A 55 -13.24 3.47 -6.57
C GLY A 55 -12.59 4.77 -6.09
N SER A 56 -13.15 5.44 -5.08
CA SER A 56 -12.53 6.61 -4.46
C SER A 56 -11.22 6.24 -3.77
N VAL A 57 -10.18 7.03 -4.03
CA VAL A 57 -8.84 6.82 -3.47
C VAL A 57 -8.49 7.92 -2.48
N VAL A 58 -7.93 7.53 -1.34
CA VAL A 58 -7.32 8.43 -0.34
C VAL A 58 -5.96 7.88 0.05
N VAL A 59 -4.94 8.74 0.06
CA VAL A 59 -3.57 8.35 0.38
C VAL A 59 -3.10 9.12 1.61
N HIS A 60 -2.38 8.42 2.49
CA HIS A 60 -1.70 8.94 3.66
C HIS A 60 -0.21 8.66 3.54
N ALA A 61 0.63 9.66 3.80
CA ALA A 61 2.07 9.53 3.83
C ALA A 61 2.56 9.54 5.28
N GLY A 62 3.52 8.67 5.58
CA GLY A 62 4.05 8.43 6.93
C GLY A 62 3.37 7.27 7.63
N ASP A 63 3.78 7.06 8.88
CA ASP A 63 3.26 5.99 9.73
C ASP A 63 1.75 6.15 9.94
N ILE A 64 1.08 5.01 10.06
CA ILE A 64 -0.34 4.94 10.35
C ILE A 64 -0.56 3.85 11.40
N ASP A 65 -1.37 4.16 12.41
CA ASP A 65 -1.82 3.18 13.39
C ASP A 65 -3.15 2.55 12.94
N GLN A 66 -3.66 1.64 13.77
CA GLN A 66 -4.90 0.93 13.47
C GLN A 66 -6.09 1.89 13.31
N ASP A 67 -6.22 2.89 14.20
CA ASP A 67 -7.34 3.83 14.17
C ASP A 67 -7.24 4.77 12.96
N GLY A 68 -6.03 5.22 12.63
CA GLY A 68 -5.73 5.99 11.43
C GLY A 68 -6.10 5.23 10.16
N ALA A 69 -5.80 3.92 10.10
CA ALA A 69 -6.15 3.08 8.96
C ALA A 69 -7.68 2.95 8.79
N LEU A 70 -8.41 2.77 9.89
CA LEU A 70 -9.88 2.75 9.87
C LEU A 70 -10.46 4.08 9.41
N GLN A 71 -9.93 5.21 9.92
CA GLN A 71 -10.34 6.55 9.48
C GLN A 71 -10.02 6.78 8.00
N LEU A 72 -8.92 6.25 7.48
CA LEU A 72 -8.58 6.37 6.06
C LEU A 72 -9.58 5.62 5.17
N LEU A 73 -10.02 4.43 5.59
CA LEU A 73 -11.08 3.67 4.92
C LEU A 73 -12.42 4.40 4.93
N GLU A 74 -12.80 5.00 6.06
CA GLU A 74 -14.01 5.82 6.18
C GLU A 74 -13.95 7.05 5.27
N LYS A 75 -12.81 7.75 5.22
CA LYS A 75 -12.58 8.88 4.31
C LYS A 75 -12.75 8.47 2.86
N ALA A 76 -12.19 7.35 2.44
CA ALA A 76 -12.36 6.85 1.06
C ALA A 76 -13.83 6.56 0.75
N ARG A 77 -14.53 5.86 1.64
CA ARG A 77 -15.96 5.56 1.48
C ARG A 77 -16.83 6.82 1.42
N SER A 78 -16.49 7.86 2.18
CA SER A 78 -17.23 9.13 2.17
C SER A 78 -17.12 9.92 0.86
N ARG A 79 -16.12 9.59 0.00
CA ARG A 79 -15.91 10.23 -1.30
C ARG A 79 -16.68 9.57 -2.45
N ASP A 80 -17.34 8.43 -2.21
CA ASP A 80 -18.16 7.73 -3.22
C ASP A 80 -19.49 8.44 -3.54
N ALA A 81 -19.82 9.53 -2.81
CA ALA A 81 -21.10 10.23 -2.88
C ALA A 81 -21.26 11.14 -4.11
#